data_AF-A0A6B3GKZ5-F1
#
_entry.id   AF-A0A6B3GKZ5-F1
#
_cell.length_a   1.000
_cell.length_b   1.000
_cell.length_c   1.000
_cell.angle_alpha   90.00
_cell.angle_beta   90.00
_cell.angle_gamma   90.00
#
_symmetry.space_group_name_H-M   'P 1'
#
loop_
_entity.id
_entity.type
_entity.pdbx_description
1 polymer ?
#
loop_
_entity_poly.entity_id
_entity_poly.type
_entity_poly.pdbx_seq_one_letter_code
_entity_poly.pdbx_strand_id
1 'polypeptide(L)' 'ARLHTTGGSHLVRIPLTTLEERWRSRGFVRIHRRHLVALGRIDELRLDAGSMSVRIGEAELAVSRRH' A
#
# COMPACT_ATOMS: atom_id res chain seq x y z
N ALA A 1 -3.72 11.46 4.44
CA ALA A 1 -3.42 10.02 4.37
C ALA A 1 -3.26 9.46 5.78
N ARG A 2 -3.38 8.14 5.97
CA ARG A 2 -3.06 7.48 7.25
C ARG A 2 -1.92 6.50 7.01
N LEU A 3 -0.86 6.59 7.79
CA LEU A 3 0.25 5.66 7.78
C LEU A 3 -0.07 4.54 8.76
N HIS A 4 0.00 3.30 8.29
CA HIS A 4 -0.18 2.11 9.10
C HIS A 4 1.17 1.46 9.36
N THR A 5 1.47 1.23 10.63
CA THR A 5 2.69 0.58 11.12
C THR A 5 2.31 -0.54 12.08
N THR A 6 3.28 -1.36 12.48
CA THR A 6 3.05 -2.39 13.52
C THR A 6 2.66 -1.79 14.87
N GLY A 7 3.09 -0.57 15.17
CA GLY A 7 2.77 0.16 16.40
C GLY A 7 1.46 0.94 16.36
N GLY A 8 0.69 0.85 15.27
CA GLY A 8 -0.59 1.55 15.10
C GLY A 8 -0.64 2.47 13.89
N SER A 9 -1.54 3.45 13.93
CA SER A 9 -1.83 4.30 12.78
C SER A 9 -1.64 5.80 13.08
N HIS A 10 -1.02 6.52 12.15
CA HIS A 10 -0.70 7.93 12.28
C HIS A 10 -1.32 8.75 11.15
N LEU A 11 -1.87 9.93 11.46
CA LEU A 11 -2.40 10.83 10.45
C LEU A 11 -1.24 11.56 9.75
N VAL A 12 -1.20 11.48 8.42
CA VAL A 12 -0.22 12.16 7.58
C VAL A 12 -0.91 13.21 6.73
N ARG A 13 -0.54 14.47 6.89
CA ARG A 13 -1.10 15.63 6.17
C ARG A 13 -0.33 15.94 4.88
N ILE A 14 0.04 14.89 4.13
CA ILE A 14 0.74 14.99 2.84
C ILE A 14 -0.10 14.25 1.79
N PRO A 15 -0.26 14.81 0.56
CA PRO A 15 -0.92 14.11 -0.54
C PRO A 15 -0.24 12.77 -0.86
N LEU A 16 -1.04 11.78 -1.29
CA LEU A 16 -0.52 10.44 -1.56
C LEU A 16 0.49 10.42 -2.72
N THR A 17 0.31 11.28 -3.73
CA THR A 17 1.25 11.47 -4.84
C THR A 17 2.61 11.96 -4.36
N THR A 18 2.65 12.95 -3.47
CA THR A 18 3.90 13.43 -2.87
C THR A 18 4.56 12.38 -1.99
N LEU A 19 3.79 11.57 -1.26
CA LEU A 19 4.32 10.46 -0.47
C LEU A 19 4.93 9.37 -1.35
N GLU A 20 4.27 9.05 -2.47
CA GLU A 20 4.75 8.06 -3.45
C GLU A 20 6.14 8.42 -3.97
N GLU A 21 6.34 9.66 -4.43
CA GLU A 21 7.65 10.14 -4.90
C GLU A 21 8.73 10.04 -3.82
N ARG A 22 8.42 10.52 -2.61
CA ARG A 22 9.38 10.57 -1.49
C ARG A 22 9.76 9.19 -0.97
N TRP A 23 8.84 8.24 -0.99
CA TRP A 23 9.04 6.92 -0.39
C TRP A 23 9.36 5.83 -1.41
N ARG A 24 9.38 6.16 -2.70
CA ARG A 24 9.82 5.24 -3.77
C ARG A 24 11.19 4.63 -3.48
N SER A 25 12.16 5.44 -3.04
CA SER A 25 13.50 4.98 -2.68
C SER A 25 13.54 4.06 -1.45
N ARG A 26 12.47 4.06 -0.64
CA ARG A 26 12.27 3.16 0.50
C ARG A 26 11.47 1.91 0.12
N GLY A 27 11.21 1.68 -1.17
CA GLY A 27 10.51 0.50 -1.67
C GLY A 27 8.98 0.60 -1.55
N PHE A 28 8.43 1.81 -1.42
CA PHE A 28 6.98 1.99 -1.47
C PHE A 28 6.48 2.04 -2.91
N VAL A 29 5.37 1.33 -3.17
CA VAL A 29 4.69 1.30 -4.47
C VAL A 29 3.22 1.61 -4.31
N ARG A 30 2.65 2.23 -5.34
CA ARG A 30 1.23 2.55 -5.39
C ARG A 30 0.47 1.40 -6.01
N ILE A 31 -0.34 0.74 -5.20
CA ILE A 31 -1.16 -0.40 -5.65
C ILE A 31 -2.61 0.00 -5.94
N HIS A 32 -3.04 1.15 -5.42
CA HIS A 32 -4.39 1.66 -5.61
C HIS A 32 -4.37 3.18 -5.44
N ARG A 33 -5.35 3.91 -6.00
CA ARG A 33 -5.42 5.38 -5.90
C ARG A 33 -5.42 5.91 -4.46
N ARG A 34 -5.75 5.05 -3.47
CA ARG A 34 -5.75 5.36 -2.04
C ARG A 34 -4.66 4.63 -1.23
N HIS A 35 -3.89 3.73 -1.83
CA HIS A 35 -2.95 2.87 -1.08
C HIS A 35 -1.54 2.94 -1.65
N LEU A 36 -0.60 3.18 -0.74
CA LEU A 36 0.83 3.10 -0.97
C LEU A 36 1.38 2.06 0.02
N VAL A 37 2.11 1.07 -0.48
CA VAL A 37 2.54 -0.11 0.29
C VAL A 37 4.05 -0.28 0.18
N ALA A 38 4.71 -0.57 1.30
CA ALA A 38 6.09 -1.01 1.29
C ALA A 38 6.17 -2.45 0.77
N LEU A 39 6.81 -2.68 -0.38
CA LEU A 39 6.90 -3.99 -1.02
C LEU A 39 7.44 -5.07 -0.08
N GLY A 40 8.48 -4.75 0.69
CA GLY A 40 9.09 -5.69 1.66
C GLY A 40 8.22 -6.03 2.87
N ARG A 41 7.00 -5.48 2.97
CA ARG A 41 6.03 -5.81 4.03
C ARG A 41 4.85 -6.63 3.52
N ILE A 42 4.80 -6.95 2.22
CA ILE A 42 3.77 -7.83 1.66
C ILE A 42 4.06 -9.25 2.12
N ASP A 43 3.09 -9.86 2.80
CA ASP A 43 3.19 -11.25 3.23
C ASP A 43 2.68 -12.21 2.15
N GLU A 44 1.72 -11.78 1.33
CA GLU A 44 1.08 -12.64 0.33
C GLU A 44 0.48 -11.81 -0.82
N LEU A 45 0.52 -12.37 -2.03
CA LEU A 45 -0.18 -11.88 -3.21
C LEU A 45 -1.29 -12.88 -3.55
N ARG A 46 -2.53 -12.41 -3.71
CA ARG A 46 -3.68 -13.23 -4.06
C ARG A 46 -4.24 -12.80 -5.40
N LEU A 47 -4.55 -13.77 -6.24
CA LEU A 47 -5.31 -13.59 -7.47
C LEU A 47 -6.59 -14.41 -7.38
N ASP A 48 -7.73 -13.74 -7.48
CA ASP A 48 -9.04 -14.38 -7.48
C ASP A 48 -9.92 -13.78 -8.59
N ALA A 49 -10.43 -14.64 -9.47
CA ALA A 49 -11.32 -14.29 -10.58
C ALA A 49 -10.95 -12.99 -11.34
N GLY A 50 -9.65 -12.74 -11.54
CA GLY A 50 -9.13 -11.55 -12.23
C GLY A 50 -8.95 -10.28 -11.38
N SER A 51 -9.19 -10.37 -10.08
CA SER A 51 -8.86 -9.36 -9.07
C SER A 51 -7.57 -9.74 -8.35
N MET A 52 -6.73 -8.74 -8.05
CA MET A 52 -5.50 -8.94 -7.27
C MET A 52 -5.59 -8.22 -5.94
N SER A 53 -5.20 -8.88 -4.85
CA SER A 53 -5.05 -8.28 -3.53
C SER A 53 -3.68 -8.63 -2.92
N VAL A 54 -3.23 -7.80 -1.99
CA VAL A 54 -2.03 -8.05 -1.19
C VAL A 54 -2.39 -8.16 0.28
N ARG A 55 -1.75 -9.07 1.00
CA ARG A 55 -1.88 -9.21 2.45
C ARG A 55 -0.68 -8.61 3.16
N ILE A 56 -0.93 -7.83 4.22
CA ILE A 56 0.07 -7.18 5.07
C ILE A 56 -0.42 -7.30 6.52
N GLY A 57 0.16 -8.22 7.28
CA GLY A 57 -0.39 -8.68 8.54
C GLY A 57 -1.83 -9.16 8.36
N GLU A 58 -2.72 -8.57 9.15
CA GLU A 58 -4.17 -8.79 9.11
C GLU A 58 -4.89 -7.97 8.03
N ALA A 59 -4.20 -7.05 7.36
CA ALA A 59 -4.82 -6.20 6.35
C ALA A 59 -4.76 -6.86 4.97
N GLU A 60 -5.91 -6.93 4.29
CA GLU A 60 -5.98 -7.26 2.87
C GLU A 60 -6.33 -6.00 2.06
N LEU A 61 -5.49 -5.68 1.07
CA LEU A 61 -5.61 -4.47 0.26
C LEU A 61 -5.75 -4.84 -1.23
N ALA A 62 -6.84 -4.40 -1.84
CA ALA A 62 -7.05 -4.57 -3.28
C ALA A 62 -6.04 -3.75 -4.10
N VAL A 63 -5.55 -4.38 -5.17
CA VAL A 63 -4.70 -3.76 -6.19
C VAL A 63 -5.56 -3.36 -7.38
N SER A 64 -5.43 -2.11 -7.80
CA SER A 64 -6.09 -1.61 -9.00
C SER A 64 -5.38 -2.13 -10.24
N ARG A 65 -6.14 -2.58 -11.23
CA ARG A 65 -5.64 -2.94 -12.57
C ARG A 65 -5.20 -1.75 -13.42
N ARG A 66 -5.45 -0.53 -12.94
CA ARG A 66 -5.15 0.74 -13.65
C ARG A 66 -3.98 1.51 -13.01
N HIS A 67 -3.34 0.94 -12.00
CA HIS A 67 -2.16 1.51 -11.35
C HIS A 67 -0.93 0.71 -11.74
#